data_AF-A0A2M7AQP6-F1
#
_entry.id   AF-A0A2M7AQP6-F1
#
_cell.length_a   1.000
_cell.length_b   1.000
_cell.length_c   1.000
_cell.angle_alpha   90.00
_cell.angle_beta   90.00
_cell.angle_gamma   90.00
#
_symmetry.space_group_name_H-M   'P 1'
#
loop_
_entity.id
_entity.type
_entity.pdbx_description
1 polymer ?
#
loop_
_entity_poly.entity_id
_entity_poly.type
_entity_poly.pdbx_seq_one_letter_code
_entity_poly.pdbx_strand_id
1 'polypeptide(L)' 'MKLVLIDAFAILHRAFHAIPPLTNKKGEPTNAVYGFVSMILKVVQDLQPNSLAVCFDVKAPTFRHKE' A
#
# COMPACT_ATOMS: atom_id res chain seq x y z
N MET A 1 20.34 5.24 -10.95
CA MET A 1 19.31 4.19 -10.85
C MET A 1 18.48 4.46 -9.60
N LYS A 2 17.15 4.54 -9.70
CA LYS A 2 16.23 4.82 -8.59
C LYS A 2 15.39 3.58 -8.28
N LEU A 3 15.44 3.10 -7.05
CA LEU A 3 14.59 2.04 -6.51
C LEU A 3 13.62 2.65 -5.51
N VAL A 4 12.34 2.31 -5.61
CA VAL A 4 11.31 2.66 -4.63
C VAL A 4 10.90 1.39 -3.88
N LEU A 5 10.92 1.45 -2.55
CA LEU A 5 10.43 0.40 -1.66
C LEU A 5 9.20 0.92 -0.92
N ILE A 6 8.11 0.15 -0.94
CA ILE A 6 6.84 0.53 -0.33
C ILE A 6 6.45 -0.49 0.74
N ASP A 7 6.14 -0.01 1.94
CA ASP A 7 5.43 -0.79 2.95
C ASP A 7 3.93 -0.76 2.64
N ALA A 8 3.37 -1.92 2.27
CA ALA A 8 1.98 -2.02 1.86
C ALA A 8 1.00 -1.67 2.97
N PHE A 9 1.21 -2.17 4.19
CA PHE A 9 0.24 -2.00 5.27
C PHE A 9 0.22 -0.58 5.80
N ALA A 10 1.38 0.06 5.93
CA ALA A 10 1.45 1.46 6.31
C ALA A 10 0.69 2.37 5.33
N ILE A 11 0.86 2.15 4.01
CA ILE A 11 0.19 2.95 2.99
C ILE A 11 -1.29 2.61 2.86
N LEU A 12 -1.68 1.33 2.96
CA LEU A 12 -3.09 0.91 2.96
C LEU A 12 -3.85 1.50 4.14
N HIS A 13 -3.26 1.47 5.35
CA HIS A 13 -3.84 2.07 6.54
C HIS A 13 -4.06 3.59 6.33
N ARG A 14 -3.04 4.28 5.81
CA ARG A 14 -3.16 5.70 5.47
C ARG A 14 -4.26 5.96 4.43
N ALA A 15 -4.31 5.15 3.36
CA ALA A 15 -5.31 5.27 2.31
C ALA A 15 -6.74 5.09 2.85
N PHE A 16 -6.94 4.11 3.73
CA PHE A 16 -8.25 3.84 4.33
C PHE A 16 -8.79 5.04 5.13
N HIS A 17 -7.93 5.72 5.89
CA HIS A 17 -8.34 6.85 6.72
C HIS A 17 -8.38 8.19 5.97
N ALA A 18 -7.62 8.34 4.89
CA ALA A 18 -7.54 9.59 4.14
C ALA A 18 -8.61 9.72 3.04
N ILE A 19 -9.09 8.61 2.50
CA ILE A 19 -10.06 8.60 1.40
C ILE A 19 -11.48 8.44 1.98
N PRO A 20 -12.46 9.28 1.57
CA PRO A 20 -13.85 9.13 1.97
C PRO A 20 -14.39 7.71 1.74
N PRO A 21 -15.41 7.27 2.49
CA PRO A 21 -16.02 5.95 2.30
C PRO A 21 -16.41 5.73 0.84
N LEU A 22 -15.82 4.70 0.24
CA LEU A 22 -16.08 4.29 -1.13
C LEU A 22 -16.39 2.80 -1.09
N THR A 23 -17.45 2.39 -1.76
CA THR A 23 -17.87 1.00 -1.84
C THR A 23 -18.16 0.58 -3.27
N ASN A 24 -18.01 -0.71 -3.55
CA ASN A 24 -18.46 -1.28 -4.82
C ASN A 24 -19.97 -1.58 -4.81
N LYS A 25 -20.50 -2.12 -5.90
CA LYS A 25 -21.93 -2.47 -6.05
C LYS A 25 -22.43 -3.50 -5.02
N LYS A 26 -21.54 -4.23 -4.36
CA LYS A 26 -21.86 -5.20 -3.29
C LYS A 26 -21.78 -4.58 -1.89
N GLY A 27 -21.41 -3.30 -1.79
CA GLY A 27 -21.22 -2.61 -0.50
C GLY A 27 -19.85 -2.85 0.14
N GLU A 28 -18.92 -3.52 -0.55
CA GLU A 28 -17.58 -3.78 0.00
C GLU A 28 -16.72 -2.50 -0.04
N PRO A 29 -16.00 -2.13 1.04
CA PRO A 29 -15.12 -0.96 1.06
C PRO A 29 -13.98 -1.07 0.05
N THR A 30 -13.78 -0.02 -0.75
CA THR A 30 -12.74 0.08 -1.79
C THR A 30 -11.84 1.30 -1.65
N ASN A 31 -12.10 2.17 -0.66
CA ASN A 31 -11.35 3.40 -0.42
C ASN A 31 -9.85 3.18 -0.18
N ALA A 32 -9.48 2.16 0.61
CA ALA A 32 -8.07 1.82 0.86
C ALA A 32 -7.34 1.41 -0.42
N VAL A 33 -7.95 0.54 -1.23
CA VAL A 33 -7.38 0.07 -2.50
C VAL A 33 -7.22 1.23 -3.47
N TYR A 34 -8.25 2.06 -3.59
CA TYR A 34 -8.22 3.24 -4.46
C TYR A 34 -7.08 4.20 -4.07
N GLY A 35 -6.98 4.56 -2.78
CA GLY A 35 -5.93 5.46 -2.30
C GLY A 35 -4.53 4.87 -2.47
N PHE A 36 -4.35 3.59 -2.17
CA PHE A 36 -3.09 2.88 -2.31
C PHE A 36 -2.57 2.90 -3.75
N VAL A 37 -3.40 2.52 -4.71
CA VAL A 37 -3.03 2.50 -6.14
C VAL A 37 -2.76 3.93 -6.65
N SER A 38 -3.60 4.89 -6.25
CA SER A 38 -3.41 6.31 -6.64
C SER A 38 -2.05 6.85 -6.17
N MET A 39 -1.65 6.53 -4.93
CA MET A 39 -0.34 6.92 -4.39
C MET A 39 0.82 6.26 -5.15
N ILE A 40 0.70 4.97 -5.49
CA ILE A 40 1.72 4.27 -6.31
C ILE A 40 1.86 4.92 -7.68
N LEU A 41 0.75 5.18 -8.37
CA LEU A 41 0.77 5.81 -9.69
C LEU A 41 1.44 7.18 -9.65
N LYS A 42 1.13 7.97 -8.61
CA LYS A 42 1.77 9.28 -8.39
C LYS A 42 3.28 9.14 -8.17
N VAL A 43 3.71 8.16 -7.38
CA VAL A 43 5.15 7.87 -7.18
C VAL A 43 5.85 7.48 -8.48
N VAL A 44 5.21 6.66 -9.32
CA VAL A 44 5.77 6.26 -10.62
C VAL A 44 5.89 7.47 -11.55
N GLN A 45 4.86 8.32 -11.60
CA GLN A 45 4.85 9.53 -12.43
C GLN A 45 5.89 10.55 -11.97
N ASP A 46 5.93 10.85 -10.66
CA ASP A 46 6.76 11.92 -10.11
C ASP A 46 8.24 11.51 -10.02
N LEU A 47 8.53 10.24 -9.66
CA LEU A 47 9.90 9.80 -9.42
C LEU A 47 10.53 9.07 -10.61
N GLN A 48 9.74 8.56 -11.55
CA GLN A 48 10.19 7.73 -12.69
C GLN A 48 11.26 6.71 -12.26
N PRO A 49 10.96 5.80 -11.32
CA PRO A 49 11.94 4.87 -10.80
C PRO A 49 12.27 3.79 -11.84
N ASN A 50 13.49 3.26 -11.78
CA ASN A 50 13.89 2.12 -12.62
C ASN A 50 13.30 0.81 -12.11
N SER A 51 13.01 0.74 -10.81
CA SER A 51 12.44 -0.44 -10.16
C SER A 51 11.59 -0.02 -8.98
N LEU A 52 10.53 -0.78 -8.71
CA LEU A 52 9.62 -0.57 -7.60
C LEU A 52 9.29 -1.92 -6.98
N ALA A 53 9.39 -2.01 -5.65
CA ALA A 53 8.99 -3.20 -4.90
C ALA A 53 8.03 -2.82 -3.78
N VAL A 54 7.07 -3.69 -3.53
CA VAL A 54 6.05 -3.53 -2.49
C VAL A 54 6.21 -4.70 -1.51
N CYS A 55 6.44 -4.38 -0.25
CA CYS A 55 6.63 -5.33 0.82
C CYS A 55 5.32 -5.50 1.59
N PHE A 56 4.90 -6.75 1.78
CA PHE A 56 3.75 -7.13 2.59
C PHE A 56 4.27 -7.91 3.79
N ASP A 57 3.82 -7.53 4.99
CA ASP A 57 4.09 -8.37 6.15
C ASP A 57 3.28 -9.66 6.07
N VAL A 58 3.92 -10.76 6.42
CA VAL A 58 3.25 -12.05 6.59
C VAL A 58 2.96 -12.28 8.06
N LYS A 59 1.84 -12.91 8.37
CA LYS A 59 1.48 -13.31 9.76
C LYS A 59 2.42 -14.35 10.36
N ALA A 60 3.40 -14.86 9.61
CA ALA A 60 4.31 -15.90 10.09
C ALA A 60 5.15 -15.36 11.26
N PRO A 61 5.33 -16.15 12.34
CA PRO A 61 6.18 -15.75 13.46
C PRO A 61 7.60 -15.49 12.96
N THR A 62 8.08 -14.28 13.17
CA THR A 62 9.48 -13.94 12.90
C THR A 62 10.37 -14.49 14.03
N PHE A 63 11.67 -14.60 13.79
CA PHE A 63 12.64 -15.06 14.79
C PHE A 63 12.59 -14.30 16.13
N ARG A 64 12.05 -13.07 16.14
CA ARG A 64 11.84 -12.23 17.33
C ARG A 64 10.68 -12.69 18.24
N HIS A 65 9.89 -13.69 17.85
CA HIS A 65 8.77 -14.24 18.64
C HIS A 65 9.18 -15.48 19.47
N LYS A 66 10.48 -15.76 19.61
CA LYS A 66 11.03 -16.93 20.32
C LYS A 66 11.84 -16.55 21.58
N GLU A 67 11.40 -15.53 22.31
CA GLU A 67 11.87 -15.29 23.69
C GLU A 67 10.93 -15.96 24.71
#